data_AF-A0A9P5XR60-F1
#
_entry.id   AF-A0A9P5XR60-F1
#
_cell.length_a   1.000
_cell.length_b   1.000
_cell.length_c   1.000
_cell.angle_alpha   90.00
_cell.angle_beta   90.00
_cell.angle_gamma   90.00
#
_symmetry.space_group_name_H-M   'P 1'
#
loop_
_entity.id
_entity.type
_entity.pdbx_description
1 polymer ?
#
loop_
_entity_poly.entity_id
_entity_poly.type
_entity_poly.pdbx_seq_one_letter_code
_entity_poly.pdbx_strand_id
1 'polypeptide(L)'
;MPQIRSRPQYPRLTHDQRNDSGGNRGAKCSKYYSQYGQQRLTGGIMGAWCTHSICYGFHCIPNGEGRNDVFSAMVTRWPKPPKRVIYDFACALGPYCLLCEPDFFADTLFVIDNFHSVGHSKCAPAAFLSSYSRVDPRLVSLNSSAAECGNGGLSRIRKSVSYMTQTRAVQYTRVFISIWNRNKIQRMKKNKE
;
A
#
# COMPACT_ATOMS: atom_id res chain seq x y z
N MET A 1 11.79 0.48 6.05
CA MET A 1 12.89 0.83 5.13
C MET A 1 13.28 2.29 5.35
N PRO A 2 14.59 2.62 5.39
CA PRO A 2 15.03 4.01 5.43
C PRO A 2 14.65 4.72 4.12
N GLN A 3 14.55 6.05 4.18
CA GLN A 3 14.46 6.86 2.98
C GLN A 3 15.82 6.87 2.30
N ILE A 4 15.85 6.55 1.00
CA ILE A 4 17.08 6.47 0.19
C ILE A 4 17.22 7.64 -0.79
N ARG A 5 16.11 8.33 -1.09
CA ARG A 5 16.09 9.52 -1.95
C ARG A 5 14.92 10.44 -1.57
N SER A 6 15.04 11.70 -1.94
CA SER A 6 13.95 12.68 -1.82
C SER A 6 12.88 12.41 -2.89
N ARG A 7 11.62 12.71 -2.56
CA ARG A 7 10.51 12.61 -3.52
C ARG A 7 10.67 13.72 -4.58
N PRO A 8 10.74 13.38 -5.87
CA PRO A 8 10.75 14.40 -6.92
C PRO A 8 9.44 15.21 -6.93
N GLN A 9 9.50 16.43 -7.44
CA GLN A 9 8.35 17.29 -7.60
C GLN A 9 8.07 17.48 -9.08
N TYR A 10 6.79 17.52 -9.43
CA TYR A 10 6.35 17.65 -10.81
C TYR A 10 5.51 18.92 -11.01
N PRO A 11 6.12 20.10 -11.19
CA PRO A 11 5.40 21.37 -11.24
C PRO A 11 4.36 21.45 -12.37
N ARG A 12 4.58 20.71 -13.47
CA ARG A 12 3.68 20.67 -14.63
C ARG A 12 2.50 19.72 -14.45
N LEU A 13 2.50 18.89 -13.41
CA LEU A 13 1.40 18.01 -13.07
C LEU A 13 0.48 18.74 -12.08
N THR A 14 -0.66 19.22 -12.57
CA THR A 14 -1.64 20.02 -11.82
C THR A 14 -2.16 19.37 -10.53
N HIS A 15 -2.13 18.04 -10.47
CA HIS A 15 -2.57 17.25 -9.32
C HIS A 15 -1.42 16.58 -8.56
N ASP A 16 -0.16 16.93 -8.84
CA ASP A 16 0.96 16.40 -8.07
C ASP A 16 0.87 16.84 -6.60
N GLN A 17 1.19 15.93 -5.67
CA GLN A 17 1.11 16.13 -4.22
C GLN A 17 -0.28 16.42 -3.62
N ARG A 18 -1.32 16.58 -4.45
CA ARG A 18 -2.68 16.76 -3.94
C ARG A 18 -3.20 15.41 -3.45
N ASN A 19 -3.84 15.43 -2.28
CA ASN A 19 -4.64 14.31 -1.84
C ASN A 19 -5.79 14.10 -2.82
N ASP A 20 -6.13 12.84 -3.08
CA ASP A 20 -7.26 12.53 -3.95
C ASP A 20 -8.55 13.01 -3.26
N SER A 21 -9.21 14.00 -3.86
CA SER A 21 -10.50 14.50 -3.39
C SER A 21 -11.50 13.35 -3.43
N GLY A 22 -12.11 13.01 -2.29
CA GLY A 22 -13.24 12.08 -2.22
C GLY A 22 -14.41 12.63 -3.05
N GLY A 23 -14.42 12.30 -4.35
CA GLY A 23 -15.30 12.92 -5.33
C GLY A 23 -16.75 12.48 -5.16
N ASN A 24 -17.68 13.43 -5.24
CA ASN A 24 -19.14 13.24 -5.17
C ASN A 24 -19.75 12.48 -6.37
N ARG A 25 -18.94 11.90 -7.27
CA ARG A 25 -19.41 11.25 -8.51
C ARG A 25 -19.06 9.76 -8.52
N GLY A 26 -19.88 8.93 -7.86
CA GLY A 26 -20.05 7.51 -8.16
C GLY A 26 -18.79 6.64 -8.34
N ALA A 27 -17.65 7.04 -7.76
CA ALA A 27 -16.36 6.39 -7.78
C ALA A 27 -15.81 6.43 -6.34
N LYS A 28 -16.54 5.81 -5.41
CA LYS A 28 -16.12 5.75 -4.00
C LYS A 28 -15.02 4.71 -3.83
N CYS A 29 -13.80 5.03 -4.28
CA CYS A 29 -12.56 4.39 -3.82
C CYS A 29 -12.05 4.99 -2.50
N SER A 30 -12.85 5.83 -1.82
CA SER A 30 -12.53 6.47 -0.54
C SER A 30 -13.50 6.00 0.54
N LYS A 31 -13.53 4.69 0.86
CA LYS A 31 -14.59 4.10 1.70
C LYS A 31 -14.53 4.56 3.17
N TYR A 32 -13.42 5.13 3.66
CA TYR A 32 -13.29 5.44 5.10
C TYR A 32 -12.70 6.82 5.48
N TYR A 33 -12.41 7.70 4.52
CA TYR A 33 -11.76 9.00 4.81
C TYR A 33 -12.58 9.89 5.77
N SER A 34 -13.91 9.93 5.60
CA SER A 34 -14.80 10.79 6.39
C SER A 34 -14.84 10.45 7.89
N GLN A 35 -14.48 9.22 8.27
CA GLN A 35 -14.55 8.78 9.67
C GLN A 35 -13.27 9.11 10.46
N TYR A 36 -12.11 9.16 9.80
CA TYR A 36 -10.81 9.40 10.47
C TYR A 36 -10.51 10.89 10.67
N GLY A 37 -10.86 11.74 9.70
CA GLY A 37 -10.59 13.19 9.77
C GLY A 37 -11.34 13.91 10.90
N GLN A 38 -12.53 13.42 11.29
CA GLN A 38 -13.33 14.02 12.36
C GLN A 38 -12.74 13.81 13.76
N GLN A 39 -11.84 12.84 13.94
CA GLN A 39 -11.36 12.41 15.27
C GLN A 39 -9.97 12.97 15.65
N ARG A 40 -9.37 13.86 14.85
CA ARG A 40 -8.00 14.40 15.05
C ARG A 40 -6.92 13.31 15.21
N LEU A 41 -7.17 12.12 14.67
CA LEU A 41 -6.23 11.00 14.67
C LEU A 41 -5.28 11.13 13.48
N THR A 42 -4.03 10.68 13.62
CA THR A 42 -3.06 10.60 12.51
C THR A 42 -3.65 9.87 11.31
N GLY A 43 -3.42 10.35 10.09
CA GLY A 43 -4.07 9.91 8.85
C GLY A 43 -3.92 8.43 8.47
N GLY A 44 -3.05 7.66 9.16
CA GLY A 44 -3.00 6.20 9.09
C GLY A 44 -1.59 5.65 8.96
N ILE A 45 -1.49 4.32 8.85
CA ILE A 45 -0.24 3.61 8.57
C ILE A 45 -0.47 2.71 7.36
N MET A 46 0.31 2.91 6.30
CA MET A 46 0.35 2.03 5.15
C MET A 46 1.49 1.03 5.31
N GLY A 47 1.18 -0.25 5.51
CA GLY A 47 2.17 -1.33 5.55
C GLY A 47 2.49 -1.86 4.15
N ALA A 48 3.78 -2.06 3.85
CA ALA A 48 4.24 -2.74 2.64
C ALA A 48 4.56 -4.20 2.97
N TRP A 49 3.86 -5.13 2.33
CA TRP A 49 3.92 -6.56 2.62
C TRP A 49 4.32 -7.35 1.38
N CYS A 50 5.07 -8.44 1.59
CA CYS A 50 5.27 -9.44 0.55
C CYS A 50 4.18 -10.53 0.61
N THR A 51 4.11 -11.38 -0.41
CA THR A 51 3.18 -12.51 -0.48
C THR A 51 3.35 -13.54 0.65
N HIS A 52 4.51 -13.59 1.30
CA HIS A 52 4.74 -14.42 2.48
C HIS A 52 4.24 -13.78 3.79
N SER A 53 3.54 -12.65 3.72
CA SER A 53 3.09 -11.84 4.87
C SER A 53 4.24 -11.31 5.74
N ILE A 54 5.41 -11.07 5.14
CA ILE A 54 6.53 -10.36 5.76
C ILE A 54 6.39 -8.88 5.42
N CYS A 55 6.47 -8.01 6.43
CA CYS A 55 6.42 -6.57 6.24
C CYS A 55 7.80 -6.02 5.91
N TYR A 56 7.94 -5.28 4.81
CA TYR A 56 9.17 -4.55 4.50
C TYR A 56 9.28 -3.23 5.28
N GLY A 57 8.13 -2.69 5.70
CA GLY A 57 8.04 -1.49 6.51
C GLY A 57 6.70 -0.80 6.34
N PHE A 58 6.60 0.41 6.88
CA PHE A 58 5.36 1.16 6.87
C PHE A 58 5.58 2.64 6.60
N HIS A 59 4.63 3.29 5.96
CA HIS A 59 4.58 4.73 5.71
C HIS A 59 3.50 5.35 6.60
N CYS A 60 3.83 6.43 7.29
CA CYS A 60 2.85 7.20 8.06
C CYS A 60 2.14 8.14 7.10
N ILE A 61 0.82 8.02 7.01
CA ILE A 61 0.00 8.87 6.16
C ILE A 61 -0.43 10.06 7.02
N PRO A 62 -0.01 11.30 6.70
CA PRO A 62 -0.39 12.46 7.49
C PRO A 62 -1.85 12.85 7.26
N ASN A 63 -2.30 12.86 5.99
CA ASN A 63 -3.59 13.43 5.58
C ASN A 63 -4.32 12.51 4.61
N GLY A 64 -4.90 11.41 5.07
CA GLY A 64 -5.71 10.50 4.25
C GLY A 64 -4.94 9.70 3.19
N GLU A 65 -5.28 8.43 3.04
CA GLU A 65 -4.63 7.56 2.06
C GLU A 65 -5.02 7.94 0.62
N GLY A 66 -4.02 8.13 -0.24
CA GLY A 66 -4.23 8.30 -1.68
C GLY A 66 -3.06 7.76 -2.51
N ARG A 67 -3.15 7.91 -3.84
CA ARG A 67 -2.08 7.44 -4.75
C ARG A 67 -0.74 8.11 -4.50
N ASN A 68 -0.76 9.35 -3.99
CA ASN A 68 0.44 10.13 -3.69
C ASN A 68 1.28 9.49 -2.57
N ASP A 69 0.67 9.01 -1.48
CA ASP A 69 1.40 8.40 -0.37
C ASP A 69 2.10 7.11 -0.80
N VAL A 70 1.40 6.27 -1.57
CA VAL A 70 1.94 5.01 -2.08
C VAL A 70 3.09 5.27 -3.06
N PHE A 71 2.88 6.17 -4.02
CA PHE A 71 3.92 6.62 -4.95
C PHE A 71 5.15 7.16 -4.20
N SER A 72 4.93 8.08 -3.27
CA SER A 72 5.99 8.71 -2.47
C SER A 72 6.76 7.65 -1.68
N ALA A 73 6.06 6.71 -1.05
CA ALA A 73 6.69 5.62 -0.32
C ALA A 73 7.54 4.73 -1.25
N MET A 74 7.06 4.39 -2.44
CA MET A 74 7.82 3.57 -3.40
C MET A 74 9.09 4.27 -3.86
N VAL A 75 8.97 5.47 -4.43
CA VAL A 75 10.10 6.19 -5.03
C VAL A 75 11.16 6.56 -3.98
N THR A 76 10.73 6.93 -2.77
CA THR A 76 11.67 7.37 -1.72
C THR A 76 12.38 6.23 -0.99
N ARG A 77 11.86 4.99 -1.06
CA ARG A 77 12.35 3.87 -0.23
C ARG A 77 12.91 2.71 -1.04
N TRP A 78 12.46 2.50 -2.27
CA TRP A 78 12.92 1.39 -3.11
C TRP A 78 14.05 1.82 -4.06
N PRO A 79 15.18 1.10 -4.09
CA PRO A 79 16.25 1.36 -5.07
C PRO A 79 15.78 1.10 -6.50
N LYS A 80 14.99 0.04 -6.67
CA LYS A 80 14.33 -0.39 -7.90
C LYS A 80 12.86 -0.68 -7.58
N PRO A 81 11.92 -0.38 -8.48
CA PRO A 81 10.52 -0.60 -8.19
C PRO A 81 10.22 -2.09 -7.91
N PRO A 82 9.14 -2.40 -7.17
CA PRO A 82 8.60 -3.75 -7.17
C PRO A 82 8.18 -4.16 -8.59
N LYS A 83 8.43 -5.42 -8.98
CA LYS A 83 7.92 -5.96 -10.26
C LYS A 83 6.40 -5.99 -10.31
N ARG A 84 5.75 -6.11 -9.14
CA ARG A 84 4.30 -6.22 -8.99
C ARG A 84 3.87 -5.45 -7.77
N VAL A 85 2.84 -4.62 -7.93
CA VAL A 85 2.19 -3.86 -6.87
C VAL A 85 0.73 -4.27 -6.85
N ILE A 86 0.33 -4.97 -5.78
CA ILE A 86 -1.06 -5.36 -5.54
C ILE A 86 -1.64 -4.37 -4.54
N TYR A 87 -2.63 -3.60 -4.96
CA TYR A 87 -3.20 -2.51 -4.16
C TYR A 87 -4.66 -2.26 -4.54
N ASP A 88 -5.53 -1.96 -3.57
CA ASP A 88 -6.96 -1.76 -3.81
C ASP A 88 -7.22 -0.60 -4.79
N PHE A 89 -6.44 0.47 -4.70
CA PHE A 89 -6.51 1.64 -5.58
C PHE A 89 -5.44 1.61 -6.70
N ALA A 90 -4.99 0.42 -7.09
CA ALA A 90 -4.00 0.24 -8.15
C ALA A 90 -4.40 0.85 -9.51
N CYS A 91 -5.70 0.88 -9.82
CA CYS A 91 -6.21 1.42 -11.09
C CYS A 91 -5.89 2.91 -11.30
N ALA A 92 -5.80 3.69 -10.23
CA ALA A 92 -5.41 5.09 -10.29
C ALA A 92 -3.91 5.27 -10.01
N LEU A 93 -3.34 4.41 -9.16
CA LEU A 93 -1.92 4.43 -8.81
C LEU A 93 -1.02 4.15 -10.02
N GLY A 94 -1.31 3.13 -10.82
CA GLY A 94 -0.48 2.72 -11.95
C GLY A 94 -0.28 3.84 -12.98
N PRO A 95 -1.37 4.41 -13.54
CA PRO A 95 -1.26 5.54 -14.46
C PRO A 95 -0.54 6.75 -13.84
N TYR A 96 -0.76 7.02 -12.55
CA TYR A 96 -0.07 8.11 -11.85
C TYR A 96 1.43 7.86 -11.73
N CYS A 97 1.84 6.64 -11.39
CA CYS A 97 3.25 6.26 -11.30
C CYS A 97 3.95 6.38 -12.66
N LEU A 98 3.33 5.88 -13.74
CA LEU A 98 3.87 5.96 -15.09
C LEU A 98 3.92 7.40 -15.61
N LEU A 99 2.97 8.25 -15.22
CA LEU A 99 2.95 9.67 -15.60
C LEU A 99 4.06 10.47 -14.90
N CYS A 100 4.38 10.12 -13.65
CA CYS A 100 5.42 10.81 -12.87
C CYS A 100 6.83 10.27 -13.20
N GLU A 101 6.99 8.95 -13.17
CA GLU A 101 8.29 8.25 -13.22
C GLU A 101 8.23 7.06 -14.20
N PRO A 102 8.07 7.29 -15.51
CA PRO A 102 7.88 6.22 -16.49
C PRO A 102 9.05 5.23 -16.51
N ASP A 103 10.29 5.73 -16.51
CA ASP A 103 11.49 4.87 -16.54
C ASP A 103 11.63 4.03 -15.27
N PHE A 104 11.27 4.60 -14.11
CA PHE A 104 11.37 3.89 -12.84
C PHE A 104 10.30 2.81 -12.72
N PHE A 105 9.12 2.94 -13.35
CA PHE A 105 8.01 1.99 -13.23
C PHE A 105 7.72 1.19 -14.52
N ALA A 106 8.58 1.29 -15.54
CA ALA A 106 8.38 0.69 -16.85
C ALA A 106 8.04 -0.83 -16.78
N ASP A 107 8.70 -1.55 -15.87
CA ASP A 107 8.52 -2.99 -15.67
C ASP A 107 7.64 -3.35 -14.46
N THR A 108 6.86 -2.40 -13.94
CA THR A 108 6.00 -2.62 -12.78
C THR A 108 4.55 -2.87 -13.18
N LEU A 109 4.06 -4.07 -12.82
CA LEU A 109 2.65 -4.41 -12.95
C LEU A 109 1.85 -3.88 -11.75
N PHE A 110 0.86 -3.02 -12.01
CA PHE A 110 -0.09 -2.54 -11.01
C PHE A 110 -1.43 -3.26 -11.15
N VAL A 111 -1.88 -3.91 -10.09
CA VAL A 111 -3.11 -4.71 -10.11
C VAL A 111 -3.91 -4.58 -8.82
N ILE A 112 -5.23 -4.61 -8.96
CA ILE A 112 -6.20 -4.65 -7.87
C ILE A 112 -6.29 -6.09 -7.37
N ASP A 113 -6.28 -6.24 -6.05
CA ASP A 113 -6.52 -7.51 -5.38
C ASP A 113 -7.93 -8.05 -5.67
N ASN A 114 -8.04 -9.38 -5.75
CA ASN A 114 -9.29 -10.08 -6.02
C ASN A 114 -10.39 -9.80 -4.99
N PHE A 115 -10.05 -9.55 -3.72
CA PHE A 115 -11.06 -9.23 -2.70
C PHE A 115 -11.72 -7.87 -2.91
N HIS A 116 -10.97 -6.93 -3.47
CA HIS A 116 -11.42 -5.56 -3.69
C HIS A 116 -12.02 -5.34 -5.08
N SER A 117 -11.90 -6.32 -5.99
CA SER A 117 -12.32 -6.18 -7.39
C SER A 117 -13.81 -5.86 -7.57
N VAL A 118 -14.67 -6.34 -6.66
CA VAL A 118 -16.13 -6.09 -6.70
C VAL A 118 -16.46 -4.59 -6.59
N GLY A 119 -15.62 -3.83 -5.89
CA GLY A 119 -15.78 -2.37 -5.74
C GLY A 119 -15.42 -1.56 -6.98
N HIS A 120 -14.85 -2.19 -8.02
CA HIS A 120 -14.22 -1.53 -9.16
C HIS A 120 -14.96 -1.77 -10.48
N SER A 121 -16.29 -1.60 -10.51
CA SER A 121 -17.10 -1.90 -11.71
C SER A 121 -16.80 -1.06 -12.96
N LYS A 122 -16.10 0.07 -12.82
CA LYS A 122 -15.76 0.98 -13.93
C LYS A 122 -14.28 0.94 -14.34
N CYS A 123 -13.48 0.08 -13.69
CA CYS A 123 -12.06 -0.01 -14.00
C CYS A 123 -11.82 -0.97 -15.18
N ALA A 124 -10.77 -0.70 -15.96
CA ALA A 124 -10.40 -1.55 -17.09
C ALA A 124 -9.97 -2.96 -16.63
N PRO A 125 -10.25 -4.03 -17.39
CA PRO A 125 -9.81 -5.40 -17.07
C PRO A 125 -8.30 -5.52 -16.81
N ALA A 126 -7.49 -4.70 -17.47
CA ALA A 126 -6.03 -4.65 -17.28
C ALA A 126 -5.58 -4.19 -15.88
N ALA A 127 -6.48 -3.65 -15.06
CA ALA A 127 -6.19 -3.27 -13.68
C ALA A 127 -6.42 -4.40 -12.68
N PHE A 128 -6.94 -5.57 -13.09
CA PHE A 128 -7.31 -6.64 -12.16
C PHE A 128 -6.31 -7.80 -12.19
N LEU A 129 -5.91 -8.28 -11.01
CA LEU A 129 -5.04 -9.46 -10.89
C LEU A 129 -5.68 -10.71 -11.53
N SER A 130 -7.01 -10.85 -11.40
CA SER A 130 -7.77 -11.97 -11.98
C SER A 130 -7.65 -12.05 -13.51
N SER A 131 -7.53 -10.93 -14.21
CA SER A 131 -7.38 -10.91 -15.67
C SER A 131 -6.06 -11.54 -16.12
N TYR A 132 -4.95 -11.20 -15.45
CA TYR A 132 -3.64 -11.77 -15.77
C TYR A 132 -3.51 -13.22 -15.30
N SER A 133 -4.16 -13.56 -14.19
CA SER A 133 -4.15 -14.91 -13.63
C SER A 133 -4.74 -15.97 -14.55
N ARG A 134 -5.60 -15.56 -15.50
CA ARG A 134 -6.13 -16.44 -16.56
C ARG A 134 -5.07 -16.85 -17.59
N VAL A 135 -4.02 -16.06 -17.73
CA VAL A 135 -2.96 -16.25 -18.73
C VAL A 135 -1.68 -16.77 -18.09
N ASP A 136 -1.32 -16.25 -16.90
CA ASP A 136 -0.20 -16.73 -16.09
C ASP A 136 -0.69 -17.35 -14.77
N PRO A 137 -0.79 -18.69 -14.68
CA PRO A 137 -1.21 -19.40 -13.48
C PRO A 137 -0.35 -19.10 -12.24
N ARG A 138 0.88 -18.62 -12.41
CA ARG A 138 1.76 -18.26 -11.28
C ARG A 138 1.19 -17.09 -10.49
N LEU A 139 0.39 -16.22 -11.13
CA LEU A 139 -0.25 -15.09 -10.47
C LEU A 139 -1.41 -15.51 -9.56
N VAL A 140 -2.07 -16.64 -9.85
CA VAL A 140 -3.09 -17.24 -8.97
C VAL A 140 -2.49 -17.64 -7.62
N SER A 141 -1.25 -18.13 -7.64
CA SER A 141 -0.56 -18.60 -6.42
C SER A 141 -0.08 -17.45 -5.51
N LEU A 142 -0.17 -16.20 -5.96
CA LEU A 142 0.22 -15.05 -5.13
C LEU A 142 -0.82 -14.82 -4.05
N ASN A 143 -0.37 -14.77 -2.79
CA ASN A 143 -1.19 -14.36 -1.67
C ASN A 143 -1.47 -12.85 -1.75
N SER A 144 -2.51 -12.49 -2.48
CA SER A 144 -2.96 -11.11 -2.64
C SER A 144 -3.58 -10.52 -1.36
N SER A 145 -4.05 -11.38 -0.44
CA SER A 145 -4.56 -11.00 0.90
C SER A 145 -3.47 -10.75 1.95
N ALA A 146 -2.18 -10.83 1.60
CA ALA A 146 -1.10 -10.67 2.56
C ALA A 146 -1.16 -9.31 3.30
N ALA A 147 -1.55 -8.25 2.58
CA ALA A 147 -1.72 -6.92 3.15
C ALA A 147 -2.91 -6.85 4.12
N GLU A 148 -4.04 -7.49 3.78
CA GLU A 148 -5.21 -7.57 4.66
C GLU A 148 -4.90 -8.30 5.97
N CYS A 149 -4.22 -9.44 5.89
CA CYS A 149 -3.73 -10.17 7.08
C CYS A 149 -2.78 -9.30 7.92
N GLY A 150 -1.87 -8.59 7.25
CA GLY A 150 -0.95 -7.65 7.90
C GLY A 150 -1.67 -6.50 8.60
N ASN A 151 -2.70 -5.93 7.97
CA ASN A 151 -3.54 -4.88 8.52
C ASN A 151 -4.34 -5.38 9.72
N GLY A 152 -4.87 -6.61 9.67
CA GLY A 152 -5.44 -7.29 10.83
C GLY A 152 -4.45 -7.39 11.98
N GLY A 153 -3.18 -7.67 11.69
CA GLY A 153 -2.09 -7.65 12.67
C GLY A 153 -1.87 -6.26 13.28
N LEU A 154 -1.77 -5.22 12.45
CA LEU A 154 -1.58 -3.83 12.89
C LEU A 154 -2.78 -3.29 13.68
N SER A 155 -3.99 -3.78 13.42
CA SER A 155 -5.18 -3.38 14.17
C SER A 155 -5.06 -3.67 15.68
N ARG A 156 -4.28 -4.69 16.05
CA ARG A 156 -4.02 -5.09 17.45
C ARG A 156 -3.28 -4.02 18.25
N ILE A 157 -2.46 -3.21 17.59
CA ILE A 157 -1.68 -2.14 18.23
C ILE A 157 -2.31 -0.76 18.07
N ARG A 158 -3.41 -0.66 17.31
CA ARG A 158 -4.07 0.62 16.97
C ARG A 158 -4.37 1.46 18.21
N LYS A 159 -4.97 0.84 19.24
CA LYS A 159 -5.33 1.54 20.48
C LYS A 159 -4.11 2.01 21.26
N SER A 160 -3.06 1.20 21.34
CA SER A 160 -1.82 1.60 22.03
C SER A 160 -1.15 2.76 21.31
N VAL A 161 -1.06 2.69 19.97
CA VAL A 161 -0.44 3.71 19.13
C VAL A 161 -1.20 5.04 19.16
N SER A 162 -2.54 5.03 19.29
CA SER A 162 -3.34 6.26 19.31
C SER A 162 -3.08 7.17 20.52
N TYR A 163 -2.51 6.64 21.60
CA TYR A 163 -2.14 7.44 22.80
C TYR A 163 -0.65 7.81 22.82
N MET A 164 0.11 7.49 21.77
CA MET A 164 1.55 7.78 21.69
C MET A 164 1.82 9.05 20.89
N THR A 165 2.92 9.74 21.22
CA THR A 165 3.49 10.74 20.31
C THR A 165 3.96 10.07 19.02
N GLN A 166 4.04 10.81 17.92
CA GLN A 166 4.41 10.26 16.61
C GLN A 166 5.75 9.49 16.65
N THR A 167 6.76 10.03 17.31
CA THR A 167 8.07 9.37 17.46
C THR A 167 7.95 8.01 18.17
N ARG A 168 7.19 7.96 19.27
CA ARG A 168 6.97 6.71 20.03
C ARG A 168 6.14 5.72 19.23
N ALA A 169 5.09 6.19 18.55
CA ALA A 169 4.27 5.40 17.65
C ALA A 169 5.09 4.71 16.56
N VAL A 170 6.02 5.44 15.92
CA VAL A 170 6.92 4.91 14.89
C VAL A 170 7.86 3.85 15.47
N GLN A 171 8.48 4.11 16.62
CA GLN A 171 9.37 3.14 17.28
C GLN A 171 8.62 1.86 17.68
N TYR A 172 7.46 2.02 18.32
CA TYR A 172 6.63 0.91 18.77
C TYR A 172 6.17 0.04 17.59
N THR A 173 5.66 0.67 16.52
CA THR A 173 5.23 -0.02 15.30
C THR A 173 6.39 -0.77 14.64
N ARG A 174 7.59 -0.18 14.61
CA ARG A 174 8.79 -0.84 14.07
C ARG A 174 9.15 -2.09 14.87
N VAL A 175 9.12 -2.03 16.20
CA VAL A 175 9.40 -3.19 17.06
C VAL A 175 8.34 -4.27 16.87
N PHE A 176 7.06 -3.90 16.85
CA PHE A 176 5.95 -4.83 16.60
C PHE A 176 6.13 -5.59 15.28
N ILE A 177 6.41 -4.87 14.19
CA ILE A 177 6.66 -5.46 12.87
C ILE A 177 7.90 -6.37 12.88
N SER A 178 8.96 -5.99 13.59
CA SER A 178 10.17 -6.81 13.69
C SER A 178 9.88 -8.16 14.36
N ILE A 179 9.08 -8.16 15.43
CA ILE A 179 8.63 -9.39 16.11
C ILE A 179 7.71 -10.21 15.21
N TRP A 180 6.75 -9.56 14.53
CA TRP A 180 5.86 -10.20 13.56
C TRP A 180 6.65 -10.95 12.48
N ASN A 181 7.60 -10.26 11.84
CA ASN A 181 8.44 -10.82 10.79
C ASN A 181 9.27 -12.00 11.31
N ARG A 182 9.88 -11.88 12.49
CA ARG A 182 10.63 -12.97 13.12
C ARG A 182 9.75 -14.21 13.30
N ASN A 183 8.55 -14.03 13.85
CA ASN A 183 7.62 -15.14 14.07
C ASN A 183 7.15 -15.79 12.77
N LYS A 184 6.87 -14.99 11.72
CA LYS A 184 6.52 -15.50 10.40
C LYS A 184 7.66 -16.31 9.79
N ILE A 185 8.88 -15.79 9.81
CA ILE A 185 10.07 -16.49 9.30
C ILE A 185 10.29 -17.81 10.05
N GLN A 186 10.14 -17.83 11.37
CA GLN A 186 10.31 -19.06 12.16
C GLN A 186 9.26 -20.12 11.82
N ARG A 187 7.99 -19.73 11.63
CA ARG A 187 6.93 -20.66 11.18
C ARG A 187 7.22 -21.20 9.78
N MET A 188 7.69 -20.35 8.87
CA MET A 188 8.06 -20.78 7.51
C MET A 188 9.24 -21.77 7.51
N LYS A 189 10.18 -21.64 8.46
CA LYS A 189 11.27 -22.62 8.62
C LYS A 189 10.75 -23.97 9.10
N LYS A 190 9.89 -23.98 10.12
CA LYS A 190 9.28 -25.21 10.65
C LYS A 190 8.44 -25.95 9.61
N ASN A 191 7.74 -25.23 8.74
CA ASN A 191 6.90 -25.85 7.70
C ASN A 191 7.70 -26.43 6.51
N LYS A 192 9.02 -26.25 6.49
CA LYS A 192 9.92 -26.83 5.47
C LYS A 192 10.61 -28.11 5.94
N GLU A 193 10.56 -28.39 7.25
CA GLU A 193 10.97 -29.65 7.86
C GLU A 193 9.80 -30.63 7.82
#